data_AF-A0A081BXH7-F1
#
_entry.id   AF-A0A081BXH7-F1
#
_cell.length_a   1.000
_cell.length_b   1.000
_cell.length_c   1.000
_cell.angle_alpha   90.00
_cell.angle_beta   90.00
_cell.angle_gamma   90.00
#
_symmetry.space_group_name_H-M   'P 1'
#
loop_
_entity.id
_entity.type
_entity.pdbx_description
1 polymer ?
#
loop_
_entity_poly.entity_id
_entity_poly.type
_entity_poly.pdbx_seq_one_letter_code
_entity_poly.pdbx_strand_id
1 'polypeptide(L)'
;MTYLGFPVRMKQDVRKILEQWGLISVLVLLGLGLLVILQFSHQPFTLTLVKTIAVEQEPLGLALSPDFATLYVANAQSGTISVIDTASQRVIKTLTVNPGGRLNSIIVSADGQTLYVSDAKAGTVEVFKLPEAEQTAGIPVRLFPQRMALSQEQNRLYVVNSASNNVSVIDMVTHALLTNIPVNERPYAIAIAPDHSRAYITSSQTHSITILDLASQKAIDAIVLESISRLTNLVISPDGRYLYICDAISNSIVVVDTTVKRQVRTLNAAKFEKSDLEFSPTDLALSTDGKRLYVIGRTGYLSVIALENHEVLASLEVGQDLRNIALAPDGTSYISSFGTNSVSIVQ
;
A
#
# COMPACT_ATOMS: atom_id res chain seq x y z
N MET A 1 -7.78 -64.36 16.42
CA MET A 1 -8.17 -62.93 16.55
C MET A 1 -8.39 -62.40 15.14
N THR A 2 -9.64 -62.33 14.74
CA THR A 2 -10.08 -61.95 13.40
C THR A 2 -9.90 -60.44 13.25
N TYR A 3 -9.04 -60.01 12.33
CA TYR A 3 -8.88 -58.60 11.97
C TYR A 3 -10.12 -58.16 11.17
N LEU A 4 -10.99 -57.35 11.79
CA LEU A 4 -12.01 -56.58 11.08
C LEU A 4 -11.32 -55.38 10.43
N GLY A 5 -10.85 -55.56 9.19
CA GLY A 5 -10.41 -54.46 8.36
C GLY A 5 -11.60 -53.56 8.02
N PHE A 6 -11.55 -52.28 8.41
CA PHE A 6 -12.54 -51.31 7.96
C PHE A 6 -12.45 -51.12 6.43
N PRO A 7 -13.59 -51.01 5.72
CA PRO A 7 -13.59 -50.86 4.27
C PRO A 7 -13.00 -49.50 3.86
N VAL A 8 -12.09 -49.53 2.88
CA VAL A 8 -11.40 -48.39 2.25
C VAL A 8 -12.36 -47.26 1.82
N ARG A 9 -13.63 -47.60 1.54
CA ARG A 9 -14.69 -46.68 1.12
C ARG A 9 -14.99 -45.59 2.16
N MET A 10 -14.92 -45.92 3.45
CA MET A 10 -15.21 -44.99 4.55
C MET A 10 -14.18 -43.85 4.67
N LYS A 11 -12.93 -44.04 4.20
CA LYS A 11 -11.90 -42.98 4.17
C LYS A 11 -12.14 -41.96 3.06
N GLN A 12 -12.68 -42.38 1.93
CA GLN A 12 -12.97 -41.47 0.81
C GLN A 12 -14.23 -40.64 1.07
N ASP A 13 -15.25 -41.24 1.68
CA ASP A 13 -16.52 -40.56 1.98
C ASP A 13 -16.35 -39.49 3.08
N VAL A 14 -15.58 -39.79 4.13
CA VAL A 14 -15.24 -38.81 5.18
C VAL A 14 -14.39 -37.66 4.63
N ARG A 15 -13.41 -37.95 3.76
CA ARG A 15 -12.58 -36.91 3.13
C ARG A 15 -13.42 -35.93 2.31
N LYS A 16 -14.37 -36.42 1.51
CA LYS A 16 -15.27 -35.55 0.70
C LYS A 16 -16.19 -34.69 1.57
N ILE A 17 -16.70 -35.23 2.68
CA ILE A 17 -17.53 -34.48 3.64
C ILE A 17 -16.70 -33.39 4.33
N LEU A 18 -15.46 -33.70 4.71
CA LEU A 18 -14.55 -32.75 5.36
C LEU A 18 -14.06 -31.65 4.39
N GLU A 19 -13.80 -31.99 3.13
CA GLU A 19 -13.48 -31.01 2.07
C GLU A 19 -14.68 -30.07 1.81
N GLN A 20 -15.92 -30.58 1.83
CA GLN A 20 -17.13 -29.74 1.78
C GLN A 20 -17.28 -28.77 2.96
N TRP A 21 -16.65 -29.06 4.10
CA TRP A 21 -16.66 -28.22 5.30
C TRP A 21 -15.39 -27.37 5.45
N GLY A 22 -14.50 -27.38 4.45
CA GLY A 22 -13.27 -26.57 4.45
C GLY A 22 -12.16 -27.05 5.40
N LEU A 23 -12.18 -28.33 5.81
CA LEU A 23 -11.25 -28.88 6.79
C LEU A 23 -10.09 -29.64 6.13
N ILE A 24 -8.85 -29.26 6.46
CA ILE A 24 -7.65 -30.05 6.14
C ILE A 24 -7.35 -30.96 7.33
N SER A 25 -7.26 -32.27 7.10
CA SER A 25 -6.95 -33.25 8.16
C SER A 25 -5.78 -34.15 7.76
N VAL A 26 -4.87 -34.40 8.70
CA VAL A 26 -3.80 -35.39 8.58
C VAL A 26 -4.19 -36.63 9.38
N LEU A 27 -4.27 -37.79 8.71
CA LEU A 27 -4.46 -39.07 9.39
C LEU A 27 -3.12 -39.58 9.93
N VAL A 28 -2.99 -39.71 11.25
CA VAL A 28 -1.87 -40.40 11.89
C VAL A 28 -2.38 -41.68 12.55
N LEU A 29 -1.86 -42.83 12.13
CA LEU A 29 -2.08 -44.11 12.79
C LEU A 29 -0.99 -44.31 13.84
N LEU A 30 -1.33 -44.19 15.12
CA LEU A 30 -0.47 -44.62 16.22
C LEU A 30 -0.81 -46.08 16.55
N GLY A 31 0.22 -46.90 16.76
CA GLY A 31 0.21 -48.37 16.75
C GLY A 31 -0.65 -49.11 17.79
N LEU A 32 -1.71 -48.51 18.34
CA LEU A 32 -2.65 -49.12 19.28
C LEU A 32 -4.13 -48.94 18.90
N GLY A 33 -4.43 -48.65 17.62
CA GLY A 33 -5.81 -48.61 17.13
C GLY A 33 -6.59 -47.34 17.49
N LEU A 34 -5.92 -46.32 18.03
CA LEU A 34 -6.52 -45.00 18.24
C LEU A 34 -6.34 -44.16 16.98
N LEU A 35 -7.45 -43.77 16.36
CA LEU A 35 -7.47 -42.81 15.27
C LEU A 35 -7.45 -41.40 15.86
N VAL A 36 -6.37 -40.66 15.66
CA VAL A 36 -6.30 -39.23 16.00
C VAL A 36 -6.54 -38.43 14.73
N ILE A 37 -7.63 -37.67 14.69
CA ILE A 37 -7.88 -36.67 13.65
C ILE A 37 -7.33 -35.35 14.19
N LEU A 38 -6.21 -34.89 13.63
CA LEU A 38 -5.75 -33.52 13.87
C LEU A 38 -6.61 -32.59 13.03
N GLN A 39 -7.50 -31.85 13.69
CA GLN A 39 -8.32 -30.82 13.08
C GLN A 39 -7.52 -29.52 13.03
N PHE A 40 -7.17 -29.07 11.82
CA PHE A 40 -6.68 -27.72 11.61
C PHE A 40 -7.88 -26.88 11.15
N SER A 41 -8.50 -26.13 12.06
CA SER A 41 -9.47 -25.11 11.65
C SER A 41 -8.70 -23.92 11.08
N HIS A 42 -8.38 -23.96 9.79
CA HIS A 42 -8.06 -22.74 9.07
C HIS A 42 -9.39 -22.00 8.87
N GLN A 43 -9.66 -21.03 9.75
CA GLN A 43 -10.66 -20.02 9.44
C GLN A 43 -10.18 -19.32 8.15
N PRO A 44 -10.95 -19.40 7.05
CA PRO A 44 -10.53 -18.78 5.81
C PRO A 44 -10.41 -17.27 6.04
N PHE A 45 -9.35 -16.67 5.52
CA PHE A 45 -9.21 -15.22 5.53
C PHE A 45 -10.27 -14.65 4.59
N THR A 46 -11.13 -13.76 5.08
CA THR A 46 -12.24 -13.17 4.32
C THR A 46 -12.10 -11.67 4.26
N LEU A 47 -12.57 -11.07 3.17
CA LEU A 47 -12.70 -9.62 3.00
C LEU A 47 -14.17 -9.27 2.82
N THR A 48 -14.62 -8.22 3.48
CA THR A 48 -15.99 -7.70 3.36
C THR A 48 -15.98 -6.21 3.05
N LEU A 49 -16.67 -5.79 1.99
CA LEU A 49 -16.92 -4.37 1.73
C LEU A 49 -17.92 -3.87 2.77
N VAL A 50 -17.45 -3.03 3.69
CA VAL A 50 -18.26 -2.46 4.77
C VAL A 50 -19.09 -1.30 4.25
N LYS A 51 -18.45 -0.38 3.52
CA LYS A 51 -19.10 0.84 3.03
C LYS A 51 -18.33 1.49 1.89
N THR A 52 -19.04 2.21 1.04
CA THR A 52 -18.47 3.13 0.06
C THR A 52 -18.94 4.54 0.38
N ILE A 53 -17.99 5.46 0.56
CA ILE A 53 -18.22 6.87 0.91
C ILE A 53 -17.93 7.72 -0.32
N ALA A 54 -18.92 8.48 -0.78
CA ALA A 54 -18.69 9.47 -1.84
C ALA A 54 -17.80 10.61 -1.32
N VAL A 55 -16.81 11.00 -2.14
CA VAL A 55 -15.90 12.13 -1.89
C VAL A 55 -15.83 13.02 -3.14
N GLU A 56 -14.97 14.03 -3.14
CA GLU A 56 -14.82 14.90 -4.31
C GLU A 56 -14.02 14.24 -5.45
N GLN A 57 -13.90 14.94 -6.57
CA GLN A 57 -13.39 14.39 -7.83
C GLN A 57 -11.93 13.91 -7.77
N GLU A 58 -11.70 12.72 -8.33
CA GLU A 58 -10.42 12.02 -8.45
C GLU A 58 -9.68 11.86 -7.10
N PRO A 59 -10.21 11.12 -6.11
CA PRO A 59 -9.54 10.89 -4.83
C PRO A 59 -8.26 10.07 -5.03
N LEU A 60 -7.08 10.67 -4.81
CA LEU A 60 -5.79 10.03 -5.04
C LEU A 60 -5.16 9.60 -3.73
N GLY A 61 -4.66 10.54 -2.93
CA GLY A 61 -3.92 10.26 -1.69
C GLY A 61 -4.84 10.03 -0.50
N LEU A 62 -4.46 9.09 0.37
CA LEU A 62 -5.11 8.79 1.64
C LEU A 62 -4.10 8.88 2.78
N ALA A 63 -4.51 9.45 3.90
CA ALA A 63 -3.74 9.40 5.15
C ALA A 63 -4.67 9.26 6.36
N LEU A 64 -4.37 8.30 7.23
CA LEU A 64 -5.02 8.16 8.52
C LEU A 64 -4.33 9.06 9.55
N SER A 65 -5.10 9.64 10.47
CA SER A 65 -4.54 10.21 11.69
C SER A 65 -3.85 9.12 12.53
N PRO A 66 -2.87 9.45 13.39
CA PRO A 66 -2.15 8.46 14.19
C PRO A 66 -3.03 7.62 15.13
N ASP A 67 -4.17 8.17 15.55
CA ASP A 67 -5.19 7.50 16.36
C ASP A 67 -6.22 6.71 15.52
N PHE A 68 -6.09 6.75 14.19
CA PHE A 68 -6.97 6.13 13.20
C PHE A 68 -8.43 6.62 13.25
N ALA A 69 -8.72 7.73 13.95
CA ALA A 69 -10.07 8.29 14.07
C ALA A 69 -10.49 9.11 12.83
N THR A 70 -9.52 9.62 12.08
CA THR A 70 -9.76 10.48 10.91
C THR A 70 -9.00 9.97 9.70
N LEU A 71 -9.67 9.93 8.55
CA LEU A 71 -9.07 9.71 7.23
C LEU A 71 -9.12 10.99 6.41
N TYR A 72 -7.98 11.43 5.91
CA TYR A 72 -7.85 12.54 4.97
C TYR A 72 -7.69 12.01 3.55
N VAL A 73 -8.46 12.58 2.62
CA VAL A 73 -8.49 12.17 1.22
C VAL A 73 -8.13 13.36 0.34
N ALA A 74 -6.99 13.31 -0.34
CA ALA A 74 -6.60 14.31 -1.32
C ALA A 74 -7.34 14.06 -2.64
N ASN A 75 -8.24 14.97 -3.00
CA ASN A 75 -9.05 14.89 -4.21
C ASN A 75 -8.34 15.68 -5.32
N ALA A 76 -7.72 14.95 -6.24
CA ALA A 76 -6.74 15.48 -7.19
C ALA A 76 -7.36 16.57 -8.08
N GLN A 77 -8.43 16.25 -8.80
CA GLN A 77 -9.02 17.13 -9.79
C GLN A 77 -9.78 18.31 -9.16
N SER A 78 -10.50 18.06 -8.06
CA SER A 78 -11.23 19.15 -7.39
C SER A 78 -10.29 20.12 -6.67
N GLY A 79 -9.10 19.65 -6.26
CA GLY A 79 -8.15 20.45 -5.49
C GLY A 79 -8.59 20.65 -4.04
N THR A 80 -9.22 19.62 -3.47
CA THR A 80 -9.80 19.64 -2.12
C THR A 80 -9.31 18.47 -1.28
N ILE A 81 -9.49 18.55 0.05
CA ILE A 81 -9.29 17.42 0.96
C ILE A 81 -10.62 17.06 1.59
N SER A 82 -11.09 15.83 1.43
CA SER A 82 -12.22 15.30 2.20
C SER A 82 -11.71 14.73 3.52
N VAL A 83 -12.33 15.13 4.63
CA VAL A 83 -12.03 14.65 5.98
C VAL A 83 -13.15 13.71 6.40
N ILE A 84 -12.81 12.45 6.64
CA ILE A 84 -13.74 11.38 6.97
C ILE A 84 -13.52 10.97 8.42
N ASP A 85 -14.58 10.94 9.21
CA ASP A 85 -14.59 10.32 10.53
C ASP A 85 -14.73 8.80 10.36
N THR A 86 -13.78 8.03 10.88
CA THR A 86 -13.70 6.58 10.62
C THR A 86 -14.75 5.79 11.39
N ALA A 87 -15.21 6.29 12.54
CA ALA A 87 -16.22 5.65 13.36
C ALA A 87 -17.63 5.75 12.74
N SER A 88 -18.05 6.95 12.35
CA SER A 88 -19.32 7.20 11.68
C SER A 88 -19.28 6.91 10.18
N GLN A 89 -18.08 6.77 9.62
CA GLN A 89 -17.81 6.48 8.21
C GLN A 89 -18.48 7.52 7.30
N ARG A 90 -18.29 8.80 7.62
CA ARG A 90 -18.90 9.94 6.90
C ARG A 90 -17.86 11.02 6.67
N VAL A 91 -18.00 11.72 5.54
CA VAL A 91 -17.29 12.99 5.34
C VAL A 91 -17.84 14.00 6.33
N ILE A 92 -16.98 14.55 7.18
CA ILE A 92 -17.32 15.55 8.20
C ILE A 92 -16.90 16.97 7.78
N LYS A 93 -15.95 17.09 6.84
CA LYS A 93 -15.44 18.37 6.34
C LYS A 93 -14.85 18.20 4.94
N THR A 94 -14.97 19.22 4.10
CA THR A 94 -14.22 19.34 2.84
C THR A 94 -13.42 20.64 2.88
N LEU A 95 -12.10 20.54 2.68
CA LEU A 95 -11.17 21.66 2.68
C LEU A 95 -10.84 22.03 1.24
N THR A 96 -10.99 23.30 0.87
CA THR A 96 -10.50 23.76 -0.43
C THR A 96 -9.02 24.14 -0.29
N VAL A 97 -8.17 23.55 -1.13
CA VAL A 97 -6.73 23.82 -1.13
C VAL A 97 -6.37 24.71 -2.32
N ASN A 98 -6.68 24.24 -3.52
CA ASN A 98 -6.42 24.96 -4.77
C ASN A 98 -7.45 24.54 -5.82
N PRO A 99 -8.52 25.31 -6.07
CA PRO A 99 -9.59 24.93 -7.00
C PRO A 99 -9.06 24.50 -8.38
N GLY A 100 -9.37 23.27 -8.78
CA GLY A 100 -8.86 22.71 -10.04
C GLY A 100 -7.34 22.42 -10.03
N GLY A 101 -6.76 22.24 -8.84
CA GLY A 101 -5.39 21.83 -8.58
C GLY A 101 -5.09 20.39 -9.03
N ARG A 102 -4.00 19.81 -8.53
CA ARG A 102 -3.73 18.38 -8.69
C ARG A 102 -3.10 17.79 -7.43
N LEU A 103 -3.93 17.60 -6.40
CA LEU A 103 -3.45 17.02 -5.14
C LEU A 103 -3.09 15.54 -5.32
N ASN A 104 -1.86 15.17 -5.01
CA ASN A 104 -1.38 13.80 -5.20
C ASN A 104 -1.26 13.03 -3.88
N SER A 105 -0.21 13.28 -3.11
CA SER A 105 0.06 12.64 -1.84
C SER A 105 -0.41 13.50 -0.68
N ILE A 106 -0.81 12.85 0.40
CA ILE A 106 -1.19 13.47 1.66
C ILE A 106 -0.60 12.64 2.80
N ILE A 107 -0.11 13.30 3.85
CA ILE A 107 0.46 12.65 5.04
C ILE A 107 0.09 13.46 6.29
N VAL A 108 -0.08 12.76 7.41
CA VAL A 108 -0.28 13.36 8.73
C VAL A 108 0.99 13.16 9.55
N SER A 109 1.42 14.16 10.31
CA SER A 109 2.51 14.00 11.27
C SER A 109 2.14 12.99 12.36
N ALA A 110 3.11 12.29 12.92
CA ALA A 110 2.87 11.24 13.92
C ALA A 110 2.30 11.78 15.25
N ASP A 111 2.42 13.08 15.51
CA ASP A 111 1.74 13.75 16.63
C ASP A 111 0.29 14.15 16.31
N GLY A 112 -0.16 13.97 15.06
CA GLY A 112 -1.50 14.30 14.59
C GLY A 112 -1.78 15.79 14.40
N GLN A 113 -0.76 16.66 14.53
CA GLN A 113 -0.96 18.11 14.57
C GLN A 113 -0.79 18.80 13.21
N THR A 114 -0.18 18.14 12.23
CA THR A 114 0.11 18.75 10.93
C THR A 114 -0.25 17.81 9.78
N LEU A 115 -0.87 18.36 8.74
CA LEU A 115 -1.22 17.69 7.51
C LEU A 115 -0.44 18.31 6.36
N TYR A 116 0.24 17.49 5.57
CA TYR A 116 0.99 17.93 4.40
C TYR A 116 0.36 17.32 3.15
N VAL A 117 0.07 18.15 2.15
CA VAL A 117 -0.49 17.71 0.87
C VAL A 117 0.32 18.27 -0.29
N SER A 118 0.72 17.40 -1.21
CA SER A 118 1.43 17.85 -2.42
C SER A 118 0.44 18.30 -3.48
N ASP A 119 0.61 19.49 -4.04
CA ASP A 119 -0.10 19.94 -5.25
C ASP A 119 0.84 19.85 -6.46
N ALA A 120 0.58 18.84 -7.31
CA ALA A 120 1.38 18.56 -8.48
C ALA A 120 1.28 19.62 -9.58
N LYS A 121 0.15 20.34 -9.63
CA LYS A 121 -0.07 21.41 -10.61
C LYS A 121 0.61 22.70 -10.17
N ALA A 122 0.56 23.01 -8.88
CA ALA A 122 1.21 24.19 -8.31
C ALA A 122 2.73 24.01 -8.10
N GLY A 123 3.21 22.77 -7.94
CA GLY A 123 4.61 22.50 -7.60
C GLY A 123 4.93 22.88 -6.15
N THR A 124 3.98 22.62 -5.24
CA THR A 124 4.05 23.00 -3.83
C THR A 124 3.68 21.83 -2.92
N VAL A 125 4.08 21.94 -1.65
CA VAL A 125 3.48 21.19 -0.54
C VAL A 125 2.73 22.17 0.34
N GLU A 126 1.42 22.00 0.45
CA GLU A 126 0.57 22.79 1.32
C GLU A 126 0.54 22.18 2.71
N VAL A 127 0.65 23.03 3.73
CA VAL A 127 0.77 22.64 5.14
C VAL A 127 -0.44 23.16 5.90
N PHE A 128 -1.10 22.26 6.63
CA PHE A 128 -2.26 22.60 7.45
C PHE A 128 -2.02 22.21 8.91
N LYS A 129 -2.40 23.09 9.83
CA LYS A 129 -2.47 22.80 11.26
C LYS A 129 -3.79 22.09 11.58
N LEU A 130 -3.70 20.99 12.32
CA LEU A 130 -4.83 20.20 12.79
C LEU A 130 -5.15 20.50 14.26
N PRO A 131 -6.41 20.30 14.71
CA PRO A 131 -7.55 19.77 13.95
C PRO A 131 -8.34 20.82 13.15
N GLU A 132 -8.07 22.11 13.32
CA GLU A 132 -8.84 23.18 12.68
C GLU A 132 -8.71 23.19 11.15
N ALA A 133 -7.67 22.53 10.64
CA ALA A 133 -7.29 22.49 9.23
C ALA A 133 -7.05 23.89 8.66
N GLU A 134 -6.28 24.69 9.41
CA GLU A 134 -5.82 26.02 9.00
C GLU A 134 -4.59 25.87 8.11
N GLN A 135 -4.62 26.40 6.88
CA GLN A 135 -3.44 26.42 6.01
C GLN A 135 -2.41 27.42 6.56
N THR A 136 -1.20 26.94 6.84
CA THR A 136 -0.12 27.73 7.46
C THR A 136 1.02 28.04 6.51
N ALA A 137 1.21 27.23 5.46
CA ALA A 137 2.24 27.45 4.46
C ALA A 137 1.92 26.74 3.14
N GLY A 138 2.51 27.26 2.06
CA GLY A 138 2.66 26.57 0.78
C GLY A 138 4.13 26.56 0.38
N ILE A 139 4.78 25.41 0.51
CA ILE A 139 6.23 25.27 0.36
C ILE A 139 6.56 24.96 -1.11
N PRO A 140 7.27 25.84 -1.82
CA PRO A 140 7.66 25.56 -3.20
C PRO A 140 8.61 24.37 -3.26
N VAL A 141 8.30 23.41 -4.12
CA VAL A 141 9.16 22.28 -4.47
C VAL A 141 9.48 22.33 -5.97
N ARG A 142 9.74 21.18 -6.59
CA ARG A 142 9.99 21.09 -8.03
C ARG A 142 8.75 20.60 -8.78
N LEU A 143 8.91 20.31 -10.07
CA LEU A 143 7.76 20.06 -10.94
C LEU A 143 7.13 18.71 -10.64
N PHE A 144 5.80 18.74 -10.49
CA PHE A 144 4.93 17.58 -10.36
C PHE A 144 5.29 16.66 -9.17
N PRO A 145 5.20 17.17 -7.92
CA PRO A 145 5.35 16.35 -6.73
C PRO A 145 4.37 15.16 -6.71
N GLN A 146 4.88 14.01 -6.28
CA GLN A 146 4.20 12.71 -6.18
C GLN A 146 4.12 12.31 -4.70
N ARG A 147 4.60 11.10 -4.34
CA ARG A 147 4.62 10.62 -2.97
C ARG A 147 5.60 11.39 -2.11
N MET A 148 5.27 11.45 -0.83
CA MET A 148 6.09 12.07 0.19
C MET A 148 6.37 11.09 1.33
N ALA A 149 7.47 11.30 2.05
CA ALA A 149 7.79 10.56 3.26
C ALA A 149 8.42 11.49 4.31
N LEU A 150 8.05 11.30 5.58
CA LEU A 150 8.69 11.97 6.72
C LEU A 150 9.87 11.16 7.23
N SER A 151 10.96 11.84 7.61
CA SER A 151 12.01 11.23 8.42
C SER A 151 11.46 10.70 9.76
N GLN A 152 12.19 9.78 10.41
CA GLN A 152 11.85 9.26 11.74
C GLN A 152 11.54 10.37 12.76
N GLU A 153 12.46 11.33 12.88
CA GLU A 153 12.34 12.47 13.80
C GLU A 153 11.33 13.53 13.33
N GLN A 154 10.67 13.31 12.18
CA GLN A 154 9.74 14.24 11.53
C GLN A 154 10.27 15.66 11.30
N ASN A 155 11.59 15.84 11.31
CA ASN A 155 12.25 17.10 11.04
C ASN A 155 12.54 17.31 9.54
N ARG A 156 12.33 16.28 8.71
CA ARG A 156 12.48 16.35 7.26
C ARG A 156 11.27 15.75 6.55
N LEU A 157 10.84 16.41 5.48
CA LEU A 157 9.92 15.86 4.49
C LEU A 157 10.63 15.67 3.16
N TYR A 158 10.58 14.45 2.65
CA TYR A 158 11.10 14.08 1.35
C TYR A 158 9.95 14.07 0.35
N VAL A 159 10.07 14.85 -0.73
CA VAL A 159 9.03 15.01 -1.75
C VAL A 159 9.58 14.55 -3.09
N VAL A 160 8.99 13.51 -3.66
CA VAL A 160 9.40 12.99 -4.98
C VAL A 160 8.82 13.88 -6.07
N ASN A 161 9.66 14.49 -6.92
CA ASN A 161 9.22 15.38 -8.00
C ASN A 161 9.40 14.69 -9.36
N SER A 162 8.32 14.17 -9.94
CA SER A 162 8.45 13.26 -11.08
C SER A 162 8.92 13.94 -12.35
N ALA A 163 8.45 15.17 -12.62
CA ALA A 163 8.80 15.88 -13.85
C ALA A 163 10.17 16.56 -13.77
N SER A 164 10.73 16.72 -12.57
CA SER A 164 12.06 17.29 -12.36
C SER A 164 13.14 16.28 -11.96
N ASN A 165 12.82 14.98 -11.94
CA ASN A 165 13.75 13.88 -11.68
C ASN A 165 14.58 14.08 -10.40
N ASN A 166 13.95 14.50 -9.30
CA ASN A 166 14.63 14.71 -8.03
C ASN A 166 13.71 14.44 -6.82
N VAL A 167 14.33 14.39 -5.64
CA VAL A 167 13.65 14.43 -4.34
C VAL A 167 13.98 15.77 -3.68
N SER A 168 12.96 16.59 -3.39
CA SER A 168 13.13 17.77 -2.54
C SER A 168 13.21 17.34 -1.07
N VAL A 169 14.12 17.95 -0.31
CA VAL A 169 14.22 17.79 1.14
C VAL A 169 13.80 19.09 1.79
N ILE A 170 12.76 19.05 2.60
CA ILE A 170 12.20 20.20 3.31
C ILE A 170 12.52 20.07 4.79
N ASP A 171 12.92 21.18 5.42
CA ASP A 171 13.02 21.29 6.87
C ASP A 171 11.65 21.56 7.48
N MET A 172 11.21 20.70 8.41
CA MET A 172 9.85 20.78 8.95
C MET A 172 9.69 21.77 10.10
N VAL A 173 10.78 22.34 10.59
CA VAL A 173 10.74 23.38 11.64
C VAL A 173 10.62 24.76 10.99
N THR A 174 11.37 24.98 9.90
CA THR A 174 11.47 26.26 9.22
C THR A 174 10.66 26.34 7.93
N HIS A 175 10.09 25.20 7.47
CA HIS A 175 9.41 25.05 6.19
C HIS A 175 10.28 25.43 4.97
N ALA A 176 11.61 25.35 5.13
CA ALA A 176 12.56 25.71 4.08
C ALA A 176 12.93 24.52 3.20
N LEU A 177 13.05 24.75 1.90
CA LEU A 177 13.67 23.80 0.98
C LEU A 177 15.18 23.76 1.24
N LEU A 178 15.69 22.63 1.71
CA LEU A 178 17.10 22.44 2.05
C LEU A 178 17.94 22.08 0.82
N THR A 179 17.47 21.10 0.04
CA THR A 179 18.17 20.62 -1.14
C THR A 179 17.22 19.90 -2.10
N ASN A 180 17.70 19.65 -3.32
CA ASN A 180 17.08 18.75 -4.27
C ASN A 180 18.09 17.69 -4.66
N ILE A 181 17.76 16.42 -4.44
CA ILE A 181 18.63 15.28 -4.68
C ILE A 181 18.27 14.70 -6.04
N PRO A 182 19.15 14.74 -7.05
CA PRO A 182 18.89 14.11 -8.34
C PRO A 182 18.67 12.61 -8.19
N VAL A 183 17.67 12.07 -8.88
CA VAL A 183 17.35 10.64 -8.93
C VAL A 183 17.03 10.23 -10.37
N ASN A 184 16.78 8.94 -10.59
CA ASN A 184 16.45 8.41 -11.91
C ASN A 184 15.12 9.00 -12.45
N GLU A 185 14.94 8.97 -13.78
CA GLU A 185 13.87 9.69 -14.47
C GLU A 185 12.46 9.27 -14.05
N ARG A 186 11.52 10.22 -13.99
CA ARG A 186 10.12 9.99 -13.56
C ARG A 186 10.02 9.19 -12.25
N PRO A 187 10.65 9.68 -11.16
CA PRO A 187 10.50 9.05 -9.87
C PRO A 187 9.03 9.15 -9.41
N TYR A 188 8.52 8.13 -8.72
CA TYR A 188 7.11 8.05 -8.36
C TYR A 188 6.89 7.96 -6.85
N ALA A 189 7.40 6.91 -6.20
CA ALA A 189 7.21 6.67 -4.78
C ALA A 189 8.54 6.62 -4.02
N ILE A 190 8.47 6.83 -2.71
CA ILE A 190 9.60 6.79 -1.79
C ILE A 190 9.23 5.95 -0.56
N ALA A 191 10.12 5.05 -0.15
CA ALA A 191 10.02 4.32 1.12
C ALA A 191 11.32 4.49 1.92
N ILE A 192 11.19 4.88 3.18
CA ILE A 192 12.32 5.00 4.11
C ILE A 192 12.52 3.65 4.81
N ALA A 193 13.77 3.19 4.87
CA ALA A 193 14.12 1.96 5.56
C ALA A 193 13.83 2.05 7.07
N PRO A 194 13.47 0.93 7.73
CA PRO A 194 13.22 0.91 9.17
C PRO A 194 14.42 1.32 10.04
N ASP A 195 15.64 1.20 9.51
CA ASP A 195 16.86 1.68 10.18
C ASP A 195 17.12 3.18 9.98
N HIS A 196 16.27 3.84 9.18
CA HIS A 196 16.30 5.27 8.85
C HIS A 196 17.60 5.76 8.19
N SER A 197 18.43 4.83 7.71
CA SER A 197 19.70 5.14 7.05
C SER A 197 19.51 5.44 5.56
N ARG A 198 18.51 4.80 4.94
CA ARG A 198 18.27 4.84 3.50
C ARG A 198 16.83 5.10 3.13
N ALA A 199 16.63 5.64 1.93
CA ALA A 199 15.35 5.63 1.25
C ALA A 199 15.48 4.98 -0.14
N TYR A 200 14.39 4.39 -0.60
CA TYR A 200 14.26 3.73 -1.89
C TYR A 200 13.23 4.46 -2.72
N ILE A 201 13.59 4.85 -3.95
CA ILE A 201 12.75 5.65 -4.83
C ILE A 201 12.53 4.89 -6.13
N THR A 202 11.27 4.59 -6.46
CA THR A 202 10.92 3.94 -7.72
C THR A 202 11.00 4.92 -8.88
N SER A 203 11.55 4.47 -10.01
CA SER A 203 11.48 5.17 -11.28
C SER A 203 10.51 4.45 -12.22
N SER A 204 9.49 5.17 -12.67
CA SER A 204 8.48 4.63 -13.59
C SER A 204 8.97 4.56 -15.04
N GLN A 205 10.06 5.25 -15.38
CA GLN A 205 10.60 5.31 -16.74
C GLN A 205 11.89 4.52 -16.93
N THR A 206 12.77 4.44 -15.93
CA THR A 206 14.07 3.76 -16.06
C THR A 206 14.08 2.34 -15.49
N HIS A 207 12.92 1.83 -15.04
CA HIS A 207 12.77 0.45 -14.54
C HIS A 207 13.72 0.13 -13.36
N SER A 208 13.95 1.11 -12.50
CA SER A 208 14.96 1.03 -11.45
C SER A 208 14.49 1.63 -10.13
N ILE A 209 15.23 1.33 -9.07
CA ILE A 209 15.01 1.85 -7.72
C ILE A 209 16.28 2.59 -7.31
N THR A 210 16.21 3.91 -7.14
CA THR A 210 17.33 4.69 -6.60
C THR A 210 17.45 4.43 -5.09
N ILE A 211 18.67 4.19 -4.62
CA ILE A 211 19.00 4.10 -3.19
C ILE A 211 19.60 5.44 -2.77
N LEU A 212 18.93 6.09 -1.82
CA LEU A 212 19.32 7.39 -1.27
C LEU A 212 19.84 7.19 0.15
N ASP A 213 21.01 7.73 0.44
CA ASP A 213 21.57 7.80 1.79
C ASP A 213 21.04 9.06 2.49
N LEU A 214 20.34 8.87 3.61
CA LEU A 214 19.61 9.96 4.28
C LEU A 214 20.53 10.87 5.10
N ALA A 215 21.69 10.36 5.55
CA ALA A 215 22.67 11.16 6.30
C ALA A 215 23.41 12.14 5.38
N SER A 216 23.92 11.66 4.25
CA SER A 216 24.64 12.48 3.27
C SER A 216 23.72 13.19 2.26
N GLN A 217 22.44 12.81 2.21
CA GLN A 217 21.43 13.35 1.28
C GLN A 217 21.85 13.19 -0.18
N LYS A 218 22.30 11.98 -0.55
CA LYS A 218 22.78 11.65 -1.90
C LYS A 218 22.17 10.35 -2.39
N ALA A 219 21.88 10.29 -3.69
CA ALA A 219 21.74 9.02 -4.37
C ALA A 219 23.10 8.32 -4.40
N ILE A 220 23.17 7.14 -3.80
CA ILE A 220 24.43 6.38 -3.63
C ILE A 220 24.51 5.14 -4.53
N ASP A 221 23.36 4.65 -5.01
CA ASP A 221 23.28 3.45 -5.83
C ASP A 221 21.92 3.34 -6.53
N ALA A 222 21.75 2.38 -7.42
CA ALA A 222 20.47 2.02 -8.02
C ALA A 222 20.33 0.51 -8.26
N ILE A 223 19.12 0.00 -8.09
CA ILE A 223 18.76 -1.38 -8.44
C ILE A 223 18.03 -1.33 -9.77
N VAL A 224 18.61 -1.92 -10.81
CA VAL A 224 17.99 -2.00 -12.16
C VAL A 224 17.34 -3.36 -12.31
N LEU A 225 16.10 -3.40 -12.78
CA LEU A 225 15.40 -4.64 -13.06
C LEU A 225 15.75 -5.16 -14.46
N GLU A 226 15.73 -6.49 -14.63
CA GLU A 226 16.09 -7.13 -15.89
C GLU A 226 15.01 -6.97 -16.98
N SER A 227 13.75 -6.76 -16.58
CA SER A 227 12.60 -6.58 -17.47
C SER A 227 12.14 -5.12 -17.55
N ILE A 228 11.52 -4.77 -18.67
CA ILE A 228 10.79 -3.50 -18.81
C ILE A 228 9.64 -3.49 -17.79
N SER A 229 9.66 -2.54 -16.88
CA SER A 229 8.76 -2.50 -15.71
C SER A 229 8.32 -1.09 -15.39
N ARG A 230 7.02 -0.80 -15.32
CA ARG A 230 6.57 0.53 -14.88
C ARG A 230 6.36 0.50 -13.37
N LEU A 231 7.45 0.75 -12.64
CA LEU A 231 7.45 0.77 -11.18
C LEU A 231 6.70 1.99 -10.66
N THR A 232 5.67 1.76 -9.85
CA THR A 232 4.87 2.82 -9.24
C THR A 232 5.10 2.83 -7.73
N ASN A 233 4.11 2.45 -6.91
CA ASN A 233 4.24 2.46 -5.47
C ASN A 233 5.13 1.32 -4.95
N LEU A 234 5.75 1.55 -3.80
CA LEU A 234 6.53 0.56 -3.07
C LEU A 234 6.29 0.66 -1.57
N VAL A 235 6.50 -0.45 -0.88
CA VAL A 235 6.67 -0.53 0.58
C VAL A 235 7.86 -1.40 0.90
N ILE A 236 8.42 -1.21 2.10
CA ILE A 236 9.53 -1.99 2.63
C ILE A 236 9.06 -2.83 3.81
N SER A 237 9.53 -4.08 3.88
CA SER A 237 9.23 -4.98 5.00
C SER A 237 9.74 -4.39 6.33
N PRO A 238 9.12 -4.74 7.48
CA PRO A 238 9.53 -4.20 8.79
C PRO A 238 10.98 -4.48 9.18
N ASP A 239 11.58 -5.54 8.64
CA ASP A 239 12.99 -5.88 8.84
C ASP A 239 13.94 -5.15 7.85
N GLY A 240 13.40 -4.35 6.93
CA GLY A 240 14.16 -3.60 5.92
C GLY A 240 14.67 -4.44 4.75
N ARG A 241 14.39 -5.74 4.73
CA ARG A 241 15.01 -6.69 3.80
C ARG A 241 14.38 -6.70 2.41
N TYR A 242 13.07 -6.56 2.32
CA TYR A 242 12.34 -6.71 1.07
C TYR A 242 11.59 -5.44 0.70
N LEU A 243 11.75 -5.01 -0.55
CA LEU A 243 10.85 -4.04 -1.18
C LEU A 243 9.79 -4.81 -1.96
N TYR A 244 8.53 -4.45 -1.76
CA TYR A 244 7.40 -4.90 -2.59
C TYR A 244 6.95 -3.73 -3.44
N ILE A 245 6.94 -3.91 -4.76
CA ILE A 245 6.79 -2.81 -5.71
C ILE A 245 5.74 -3.18 -6.75
N CYS A 246 4.79 -2.28 -7.01
CA CYS A 246 3.85 -2.43 -8.12
C CYS A 246 4.57 -2.28 -9.46
N ASP A 247 4.51 -3.31 -10.31
CA ASP A 247 4.85 -3.20 -11.72
C ASP A 247 3.56 -3.16 -12.56
N ALA A 248 3.22 -1.94 -13.01
CA ALA A 248 2.00 -1.68 -13.75
C ALA A 248 2.04 -2.12 -15.22
N ILE A 249 3.22 -2.50 -15.76
CA ILE A 249 3.34 -3.10 -17.10
C ILE A 249 3.24 -4.61 -16.99
N SER A 250 4.03 -5.22 -16.11
CA SER A 250 4.08 -6.68 -15.97
C SER A 250 2.93 -7.25 -15.13
N ASN A 251 1.97 -6.42 -14.75
CA ASN A 251 0.78 -6.80 -13.99
C ASN A 251 1.09 -7.64 -12.74
N SER A 252 2.12 -7.26 -11.99
CA SER A 252 2.67 -8.05 -10.89
C SER A 252 3.30 -7.20 -9.80
N ILE A 253 3.65 -7.83 -8.69
CA ILE A 253 4.46 -7.20 -7.63
C ILE A 253 5.87 -7.75 -7.72
N VAL A 254 6.83 -6.85 -7.95
CA VAL A 254 8.25 -7.17 -7.92
C VAL A 254 8.73 -7.15 -6.47
N VAL A 255 9.46 -8.20 -6.07
CA VAL A 255 10.11 -8.29 -4.76
C VAL A 255 11.61 -8.16 -4.94
N VAL A 256 12.20 -7.15 -4.31
CA VAL A 256 13.64 -6.88 -4.32
C VAL A 256 14.21 -7.12 -2.94
N ASP A 257 15.30 -7.87 -2.84
CA ASP A 257 16.07 -8.01 -1.61
C ASP A 257 17.10 -6.88 -1.53
N THR A 258 17.02 -6.05 -0.49
CA THR A 258 17.84 -4.85 -0.29
C THR A 258 19.29 -5.17 0.07
N THR A 259 19.56 -6.38 0.58
CA THR A 259 20.91 -6.81 0.99
C THR A 259 21.75 -7.20 -0.22
N VAL A 260 21.14 -7.90 -1.17
CA VAL A 260 21.77 -8.33 -2.43
C VAL A 260 21.45 -7.42 -3.61
N LYS A 261 20.59 -6.41 -3.41
CA LYS A 261 20.23 -5.35 -4.37
C LYS A 261 19.76 -5.88 -5.72
N ARG A 262 18.86 -6.87 -5.70
CA ARG A 262 18.28 -7.44 -6.92
C ARG A 262 16.87 -7.96 -6.69
N GLN A 263 16.15 -8.11 -7.79
CA GLN A 263 14.89 -8.84 -7.79
C GLN A 263 15.13 -10.29 -7.41
N VAL A 264 14.33 -10.79 -6.48
CA VAL A 264 14.38 -12.17 -5.99
C VAL A 264 13.09 -12.92 -6.27
N ARG A 265 12.00 -12.21 -6.56
CA ARG A 265 10.69 -12.81 -6.80
C ARG A 265 9.77 -11.85 -7.57
N THR A 266 8.80 -12.44 -8.26
CA THR A 266 7.61 -11.77 -8.79
C THR A 266 6.39 -12.43 -8.19
N LEU A 267 5.45 -11.63 -7.66
CA LEU A 267 4.18 -12.11 -7.13
C LEU A 267 3.06 -11.74 -8.10
N ASN A 268 2.18 -12.70 -8.37
CA ASN A 268 0.93 -12.41 -9.06
C ASN A 268 -0.08 -11.94 -8.02
N ALA A 269 -0.55 -10.71 -8.15
CA ALA A 269 -1.51 -10.12 -7.22
C ALA A 269 -2.95 -10.64 -7.42
N ALA A 270 -3.16 -11.55 -8.36
CA ALA A 270 -4.48 -12.09 -8.65
C ALA A 270 -4.48 -13.61 -8.87
N LYS A 271 -5.52 -14.25 -8.32
CA LYS A 271 -6.06 -15.54 -8.77
C LYS A 271 -7.40 -15.25 -9.46
N PHE A 272 -7.41 -14.86 -10.72
CA PHE A 272 -8.66 -14.63 -11.43
C PHE A 272 -9.18 -15.95 -12.00
N GLU A 273 -10.22 -16.52 -11.42
CA GLU A 273 -10.95 -17.65 -12.02
C GLU A 273 -11.83 -17.23 -13.22
N LYS A 274 -12.08 -15.92 -13.40
CA LYS A 274 -13.17 -15.43 -14.28
C LYS A 274 -12.86 -14.25 -15.23
N SER A 275 -11.65 -13.74 -15.33
CA SER A 275 -11.40 -12.63 -16.27
C SER A 275 -9.98 -12.61 -16.86
N ASP A 276 -9.92 -12.44 -18.18
CA ASP A 276 -8.71 -12.09 -18.96
C ASP A 276 -8.23 -10.64 -18.71
N LEU A 277 -8.71 -9.98 -17.64
CA LEU A 277 -8.41 -8.58 -17.35
C LEU A 277 -7.11 -8.44 -16.57
N GLU A 278 -6.23 -7.56 -17.03
CA GLU A 278 -4.97 -7.22 -16.37
C GLU A 278 -5.24 -6.43 -15.07
N PHE A 279 -5.00 -7.02 -13.89
CA PHE A 279 -5.17 -6.41 -12.56
C PHE A 279 -4.64 -4.96 -12.46
N SER A 280 -3.50 -4.67 -13.09
CA SER A 280 -2.83 -3.37 -13.17
C SER A 280 -2.59 -2.77 -11.78
N PRO A 281 -1.59 -3.27 -11.03
CA PRO A 281 -1.36 -2.85 -9.64
C PRO A 281 -1.03 -1.37 -9.56
N THR A 282 -1.70 -0.64 -8.66
CA THR A 282 -1.50 0.81 -8.47
C THR A 282 -0.88 1.14 -7.12
N ASP A 283 -1.27 0.41 -6.08
CA ASP A 283 -0.78 0.64 -4.74
C ASP A 283 -0.83 -0.61 -3.87
N LEU A 284 -0.07 -0.58 -2.78
CA LEU A 284 0.04 -1.68 -1.85
C LEU A 284 0.35 -1.18 -0.44
N ALA A 285 -0.05 -1.97 0.56
CA ALA A 285 0.21 -1.72 1.97
C ALA A 285 0.59 -3.02 2.68
N LEU A 286 1.50 -2.94 3.66
CA LEU A 286 1.84 -4.06 4.53
C LEU A 286 1.00 -4.02 5.80
N SER A 287 0.56 -5.18 6.27
CA SER A 287 0.04 -5.32 7.62
C SER A 287 1.11 -4.96 8.65
N THR A 288 0.70 -4.47 9.82
CA THR A 288 1.61 -4.04 10.90
C THR A 288 2.55 -5.15 11.36
N ASP A 289 2.12 -6.42 11.28
CA ASP A 289 2.95 -7.59 11.61
C ASP A 289 3.89 -8.02 10.48
N GLY A 290 3.83 -7.37 9.31
CA GLY A 290 4.64 -7.67 8.14
C GLY A 290 4.31 -9.00 7.46
N LYS A 291 3.20 -9.66 7.80
CA LYS A 291 2.86 -11.00 7.27
C LYS A 291 1.96 -10.97 6.04
N ARG A 292 1.28 -9.86 5.79
CA ARG A 292 0.32 -9.73 4.69
C ARG A 292 0.60 -8.50 3.86
N LEU A 293 0.45 -8.64 2.55
CA LEU A 293 0.51 -7.56 1.58
C LEU A 293 -0.87 -7.34 0.98
N TYR A 294 -1.42 -6.15 1.17
CA TYR A 294 -2.67 -5.69 0.58
C TYR A 294 -2.31 -4.98 -0.72
N VAL A 295 -2.91 -5.36 -1.83
CA VAL A 295 -2.60 -4.83 -3.16
C VAL A 295 -3.89 -4.44 -3.84
N ILE A 296 -3.94 -3.23 -4.41
CA ILE A 296 -5.05 -2.77 -5.22
C ILE A 296 -4.64 -2.61 -6.67
N GLY A 297 -5.62 -2.79 -7.57
CA GLY A 297 -5.42 -2.66 -9.01
C GLY A 297 -6.48 -1.78 -9.68
N ARG A 298 -6.16 -1.24 -10.86
CA ARG A 298 -7.08 -0.38 -11.63
C ARG A 298 -8.37 -1.10 -12.02
N THR A 299 -8.35 -2.44 -12.06
CA THR A 299 -9.53 -3.25 -12.37
C THR A 299 -10.58 -3.27 -11.27
N GLY A 300 -10.31 -2.68 -10.10
CA GLY A 300 -11.30 -2.58 -9.03
C GLY A 300 -11.13 -3.56 -7.89
N TYR A 301 -10.07 -4.37 -7.90
CA TYR A 301 -9.87 -5.43 -6.93
C TYR A 301 -8.86 -5.05 -5.83
N LEU A 302 -9.19 -5.40 -4.60
CA LEU A 302 -8.26 -5.58 -3.48
C LEU A 302 -7.88 -7.06 -3.42
N SER A 303 -6.59 -7.36 -3.32
CA SER A 303 -6.07 -8.69 -3.04
C SER A 303 -5.17 -8.67 -1.80
N VAL A 304 -5.27 -9.70 -0.97
CA VAL A 304 -4.41 -9.88 0.20
C VAL A 304 -3.54 -11.12 -0.01
N ILE A 305 -2.23 -10.95 0.11
CA ILE A 305 -1.22 -11.99 -0.12
C ILE A 305 -0.54 -12.31 1.22
N ALA A 306 -0.48 -13.59 1.59
CA ALA A 306 0.35 -14.05 2.70
C ALA A 306 1.82 -14.06 2.27
N LEU A 307 2.69 -13.42 3.04
CA LEU A 307 4.10 -13.30 2.69
C LEU A 307 4.94 -14.53 3.09
N GLU A 308 4.43 -15.38 3.98
CA GLU A 308 5.12 -16.61 4.39
C GLU A 308 5.22 -17.64 3.25
N ASN A 309 4.17 -17.73 2.42
CA ASN A 309 4.06 -18.70 1.34
C ASN A 309 3.76 -18.04 -0.02
N HIS A 310 3.57 -16.72 -0.06
CA HIS A 310 3.25 -15.92 -1.25
C HIS A 310 1.91 -16.27 -1.90
N GLU A 311 0.96 -16.79 -1.13
CA GLU A 311 -0.37 -17.14 -1.64
C GLU A 311 -1.36 -15.99 -1.48
N VAL A 312 -2.20 -15.80 -2.50
CA VAL A 312 -3.38 -14.93 -2.39
C VAL A 312 -4.36 -15.58 -1.40
N LEU A 313 -4.59 -14.91 -0.29
CA LEU A 313 -5.50 -15.30 0.79
C LEU A 313 -6.97 -14.98 0.44
N ALA A 314 -7.21 -13.79 -0.09
CA ALA A 314 -8.52 -13.33 -0.51
C ALA A 314 -8.41 -12.23 -1.57
N SER A 315 -9.44 -12.10 -2.38
CA SER A 315 -9.63 -10.97 -3.30
C SER A 315 -11.08 -10.51 -3.24
N LEU A 316 -11.31 -9.21 -3.37
CA LEU A 316 -12.62 -8.58 -3.33
C LEU A 316 -12.69 -7.44 -4.34
N GLU A 317 -13.77 -7.37 -5.12
CA GLU A 317 -14.07 -6.20 -5.96
C GLU A 317 -14.65 -5.08 -5.10
N VAL A 318 -14.04 -3.90 -5.16
CA VAL A 318 -14.28 -2.78 -4.22
C VAL A 318 -14.47 -1.42 -4.90
N GLY A 319 -14.33 -1.33 -6.23
CA GLY A 319 -14.49 -0.08 -6.97
C GLY A 319 -13.99 -0.15 -8.41
N GLN A 320 -13.61 0.99 -9.00
CA GLN A 320 -13.10 1.07 -10.37
C GLN A 320 -11.97 2.11 -10.45
N ASP A 321 -10.88 1.79 -11.16
CA ASP A 321 -9.67 2.63 -11.22
C ASP A 321 -9.15 3.01 -9.82
N LEU A 322 -8.84 2.00 -9.00
CA LEU A 322 -8.34 2.19 -7.64
C LEU A 322 -6.95 2.84 -7.64
N ARG A 323 -6.70 3.78 -6.73
CA ARG A 323 -5.47 4.61 -6.78
C ARG A 323 -4.58 4.55 -5.56
N ASN A 324 -5.15 4.43 -4.37
CA ASN A 324 -4.38 4.36 -3.13
C ASN A 324 -5.10 3.54 -2.08
N ILE A 325 -4.33 2.90 -1.21
CA ILE A 325 -4.81 2.16 -0.06
C ILE A 325 -4.14 2.71 1.22
N ALA A 326 -4.93 2.95 2.25
CA ALA A 326 -4.46 3.18 3.61
C ALA A 326 -4.96 2.02 4.49
N LEU A 327 -4.10 1.49 5.34
CA LEU A 327 -4.38 0.32 6.17
C LEU A 327 -4.29 0.69 7.66
N ALA A 328 -5.34 0.40 8.42
CA ALA A 328 -5.32 0.49 9.87
C ALA A 328 -4.74 -0.80 10.51
N PRO A 329 -4.24 -0.75 11.76
CA PRO A 329 -3.60 -1.90 12.39
C PRO A 329 -4.50 -3.12 12.59
N ASP A 330 -5.81 -2.93 12.63
CA ASP A 330 -6.81 -3.99 12.74
C ASP A 330 -7.09 -4.71 11.40
N GLY A 331 -6.48 -4.24 10.30
CA GLY A 331 -6.68 -4.77 8.94
C GLY A 331 -7.72 -3.99 8.12
N THR A 332 -8.41 -2.99 8.72
CA THR A 332 -9.36 -2.15 8.00
C THR A 332 -8.63 -1.38 6.89
N SER A 333 -9.06 -1.59 5.65
CA SER A 333 -8.48 -0.96 4.46
C SER A 333 -9.40 0.14 3.94
N TYR A 334 -8.82 1.31 3.67
CA TYR A 334 -9.48 2.44 3.02
C TYR A 334 -8.90 2.58 1.62
N ILE A 335 -9.75 2.58 0.59
CA ILE A 335 -9.30 2.48 -0.80
C ILE A 335 -9.95 3.58 -1.62
N SER A 336 -9.15 4.42 -2.26
CA SER A 336 -9.63 5.48 -3.14
C SER A 336 -9.91 4.96 -4.55
N SER A 337 -11.03 5.40 -5.13
CA SER A 337 -11.53 4.96 -6.43
C SER A 337 -11.79 6.18 -7.32
N PHE A 338 -10.99 6.35 -8.37
CA PHE A 338 -11.17 7.44 -9.34
C PHE A 338 -12.46 7.27 -10.13
N GLY A 339 -12.76 6.04 -10.58
CA GLY A 339 -13.90 5.77 -11.45
C GLY A 339 -15.25 6.09 -10.81
N THR A 340 -15.31 6.08 -9.48
CA THR A 340 -16.55 6.30 -8.70
C THR A 340 -16.50 7.52 -7.78
N ASN A 341 -15.38 8.27 -7.74
CA ASN A 341 -15.16 9.38 -6.81
C ASN A 341 -15.53 9.01 -5.36
N SER A 342 -14.96 7.91 -4.87
CA SER A 342 -15.32 7.35 -3.57
C SER A 342 -14.13 6.76 -2.82
N VAL A 343 -14.32 6.56 -1.52
CA VAL A 343 -13.46 5.72 -0.68
C VAL A 343 -14.25 4.49 -0.22
N SER A 344 -13.72 3.30 -0.50
CA SER A 344 -14.27 2.03 -0.01
C SER A 344 -13.58 1.61 1.28
N ILE A 345 -14.36 1.13 2.24
CA ILE A 345 -13.90 0.57 3.53
C ILE A 345 -14.07 -0.94 3.49
N VAL A 346 -13.00 -1.68 3.72
CA VAL A 346 -12.96 -3.14 3.67
C VAL A 346 -12.37 -3.69 4.97
N GLN A 347 -12.93 -4.80 5.48
CA GLN A 347 -12.47 -5.49 6.69
C GLN A 347 -12.27 -6.98 6.45
#